data_AF-A0A451ATQ1-F1
#
_entry.id   AF-A0A451ATQ1-F1
#
_cell.length_a   1.000
_cell.length_b   1.000
_cell.length_c   1.000
_cell.angle_alpha   90.00
_cell.angle_beta   90.00
_cell.angle_gamma   90.00
#
_symmetry.space_group_name_H-M   'P 1'
#
loop_
_entity.id
_entity.type
_entity.pdbx_description
1 polymer ?
#
loop_
_entity_poly.entity_id
_entity_poly.type
_entity_poly.pdbx_seq_one_letter_code
_entity_poly.pdbx_strand_id
1 'polypeptide(L)'
;MGYNQTDFAAIGGIKLRAQFNYETEVRKPDSDYLAAIASAGADILYILTGQRGVVESPRKPEEEALLDNYRNSSEDSRRILRETSAALAQHKGRKKKTG
;
A
#
# COMPACT_ATOMS: atom_id res chain seq x y z
N MET A 1 10.08 -10.03 -4.45
CA MET A 1 10.52 -10.75 -3.23
C MET A 1 11.16 -12.05 -3.71
N GLY A 2 12.42 -12.31 -3.37
CA GLY A 2 13.16 -13.48 -3.84
C GLY A 2 12.90 -14.76 -3.04
N TYR A 3 11.70 -14.93 -2.49
CA TYR A 3 11.32 -16.07 -1.65
C TYR A 3 10.82 -17.24 -2.50
N ASN A 4 11.21 -18.44 -2.12
CA ASN A 4 10.69 -19.70 -2.68
C ASN A 4 9.61 -20.32 -1.76
N GLN A 5 9.04 -21.45 -2.18
CA GLN A 5 7.97 -22.14 -1.46
C GLN A 5 8.37 -22.59 -0.04
N THR A 6 9.63 -22.98 0.16
CA THR A 6 10.17 -23.36 1.48
C THR A 6 10.31 -22.16 2.39
N ASP A 7 10.72 -21.01 1.83
CA ASP A 7 10.85 -19.77 2.60
C ASP A 7 9.48 -19.29 3.12
N PHE A 8 8.45 -19.30 2.26
CA PHE A 8 7.09 -18.96 2.68
C PHE A 8 6.52 -19.93 3.72
N ALA A 9 6.81 -21.22 3.56
CA ALA A 9 6.42 -22.21 4.57
C ALA A 9 7.07 -21.91 5.93
N ALA A 10 8.37 -21.60 5.93
CA ALA A 10 9.12 -21.25 7.13
C ALA A 10 8.60 -19.94 7.78
N ILE A 11 8.39 -18.90 6.99
CA ILE A 11 7.84 -17.61 7.47
C ILE A 11 6.46 -17.81 8.10
N GLY A 12 5.60 -18.59 7.44
CA GLY A 12 4.26 -18.89 7.92
C GLY A 12 4.18 -19.90 9.07
N GLY A 13 5.31 -20.48 9.51
CA GLY A 13 5.32 -21.52 10.54
C GLY A 13 4.62 -22.82 10.11
N ILE A 14 4.47 -23.05 8.81
CA ILE A 14 3.79 -24.21 8.23
C ILE A 14 4.77 -25.18 7.56
N LYS A 15 4.29 -26.36 7.19
CA LYS A 15 5.06 -27.31 6.40
C LYS A 15 5.02 -26.94 4.92
N LEU A 16 6.07 -27.29 4.17
CA LEU A 16 6.14 -27.11 2.71
C LEU A 16 4.90 -27.67 1.98
N ARG A 17 4.38 -28.82 2.41
CA ARG A 17 3.16 -29.40 1.86
C ARG A 17 1.92 -28.53 2.04
N ALA A 18 1.83 -27.78 3.15
CA ALA A 18 0.72 -26.85 3.37
C ALA A 18 0.82 -25.66 2.41
N GLN A 19 2.04 -25.13 2.21
CA GLN A 19 2.29 -24.09 1.21
C GLN A 19 1.91 -24.56 -0.20
N PHE A 20 2.31 -25.78 -0.58
CA PHE A 20 1.92 -26.39 -1.85
C PHE A 20 0.40 -26.48 -2.01
N ASN A 21 -0.32 -26.87 -0.96
CA ASN A 21 -1.77 -26.94 -0.98
C ASN A 21 -2.44 -25.55 -1.11
N TYR A 22 -1.79 -24.49 -0.64
CA TYR A 22 -2.27 -23.11 -0.84
C TYR A 22 -2.12 -22.67 -2.30
N GLU A 23 -0.96 -22.94 -2.90
CA GLU A 23 -0.63 -22.57 -4.28
C GLU A 23 -1.40 -23.37 -5.33
N THR A 24 -1.87 -24.57 -4.97
CA THR A 24 -2.71 -25.43 -5.81
C THR A 24 -4.20 -25.32 -5.49
N GLU A 25 -4.59 -24.34 -4.67
CA GLU A 25 -5.97 -24.04 -4.28
C GLU A 25 -6.71 -25.16 -3.51
N VAL A 26 -6.04 -26.26 -3.19
CA VAL A 26 -6.57 -27.41 -2.41
C VAL A 26 -6.98 -26.98 -1.00
N ARG A 27 -6.28 -25.99 -0.43
CA ARG A 27 -6.59 -25.41 0.88
C ARG A 27 -6.40 -23.90 0.83
N LYS A 28 -7.16 -23.16 1.65
CA LYS A 28 -6.95 -21.73 1.83
C LYS A 28 -6.03 -21.44 3.03
N PRO A 29 -5.12 -20.47 2.94
CA PRO A 29 -4.33 -20.02 4.07
C PRO A 29 -5.23 -19.43 5.16
N ASP A 30 -4.81 -19.57 6.42
CA ASP A 30 -5.46 -18.90 7.55
C ASP A 30 -4.91 -17.48 7.76
N SER A 31 -5.56 -16.73 8.65
CA SER A 31 -5.19 -15.35 8.95
C SER A 31 -3.79 -15.24 9.58
N ASP A 32 -3.36 -16.22 10.36
CA ASP A 32 -2.07 -16.20 11.05
C ASP A 32 -0.93 -16.33 10.04
N TYR A 33 -1.06 -17.26 9.08
CA TYR A 33 -0.16 -17.38 7.96
C TYR A 33 -0.09 -16.09 7.13
N LEU A 34 -1.26 -15.50 6.80
CA LEU A 34 -1.31 -14.25 6.03
C LEU A 34 -0.63 -13.10 6.78
N ALA A 35 -0.84 -12.96 8.09
CA ALA A 35 -0.17 -11.95 8.90
C ALA A 35 1.36 -12.13 8.94
N ALA A 36 1.82 -13.38 9.01
CA ALA A 36 3.25 -13.70 9.01
C ALA A 36 3.93 -13.28 7.70
N ILE A 37 3.36 -13.66 6.55
CA ILE A 37 3.95 -13.29 5.25
C ILE A 37 3.78 -11.80 4.94
N ALA A 38 2.73 -11.15 5.46
CA ALA A 38 2.57 -9.69 5.39
C ALA A 38 3.73 -8.97 6.06
N SER A 39 4.15 -9.46 7.23
CA SER A 39 5.30 -8.93 7.97
C SER A 39 6.62 -9.15 7.23
N ALA A 40 6.70 -10.20 6.40
CA ALA A 40 7.81 -10.43 5.48
C ALA A 40 7.73 -9.58 4.18
N GLY A 41 6.71 -8.72 4.08
CA GLY A 41 6.51 -7.75 3.00
C GLY A 41 5.45 -8.13 1.99
N ALA A 42 4.84 -9.33 2.06
CA ALA A 42 3.85 -9.78 1.08
C ALA A 42 2.63 -8.84 1.01
N ASP A 43 2.21 -8.51 -0.21
CA ASP A 43 1.00 -7.70 -0.44
C ASP A 43 -0.25 -8.59 -0.29
N ILE A 44 -0.79 -8.64 0.92
CA ILE A 44 -1.98 -9.47 1.24
C ILE A 44 -3.21 -9.01 0.47
N LEU A 45 -3.35 -7.72 0.21
CA LEU A 45 -4.47 -7.22 -0.59
C LEU A 45 -4.40 -7.82 -1.99
N TYR A 46 -3.23 -7.78 -2.62
CA TYR A 46 -3.02 -8.41 -3.92
C TYR A 46 -3.25 -9.92 -3.89
N ILE A 47 -2.77 -10.62 -2.85
CA ILE A 47 -2.95 -12.08 -2.72
C ILE A 47 -4.44 -12.45 -2.61
N LEU A 48 -5.25 -11.67 -1.89
CA LEU A 48 -6.66 -11.99 -1.66
C LEU A 48 -7.59 -11.51 -2.76
N THR A 49 -7.30 -10.37 -3.39
CA THR A 49 -8.23 -9.69 -4.30
C THR A 49 -7.71 -9.53 -5.73
N GLY A 50 -6.42 -9.79 -5.96
CA GLY A 50 -5.74 -9.48 -7.22
C GLY A 50 -5.51 -7.98 -7.45
N GLN A 51 -5.92 -7.12 -6.53
CA GLN A 51 -5.72 -5.67 -6.62
C GLN A 51 -4.44 -5.29 -5.87
N ARG A 52 -3.51 -4.62 -6.55
CA ARG A 52 -2.37 -4.03 -5.85
C ARG A 52 -2.86 -2.85 -5.04
N GLY A 53 -2.62 -2.90 -3.73
CA GLY A 53 -2.82 -1.73 -2.89
C GLY A 53 -1.76 -0.68 -3.21
N VAL A 54 -2.12 0.59 -3.11
CA VAL A 54 -1.11 1.59 -2.78
C VAL A 54 -0.78 1.29 -1.33
N VAL A 55 0.36 0.66 -1.06
CA VAL A 55 0.92 0.62 0.30
C VAL A 55 1.23 2.09 0.62
N GLU A 56 0.27 2.78 1.22
CA GLU A 56 0.48 4.13 1.69
C GLU A 56 1.58 4.03 2.75
N SER A 57 2.74 4.63 2.45
CA SER A 57 3.75 4.82 3.48
C SER A 57 3.10 5.55 4.65
N PRO A 58 3.49 5.27 5.91
CA PRO A 58 2.98 6.00 7.04
C PRO A 58 3.04 7.50 6.76
N ARG A 59 1.88 8.15 6.75
CA ARG A 59 1.79 9.59 6.53
C ARG A 59 2.61 10.28 7.60
N LYS A 60 3.37 11.30 7.19
CA LYS A 60 4.06 12.13 8.17
C LYS A 60 3.03 12.94 8.97
N PRO A 61 3.35 13.38 10.20
CA PRO A 61 2.43 14.17 11.00
C PRO A 61 1.87 15.40 10.27
N GLU A 62 2.67 16.05 9.42
CA GLU A 62 2.23 17.16 8.59
C GLU A 62 1.20 16.78 7.51
N GLU A 63 1.32 15.58 6.93
CA GLU A 63 0.38 15.08 5.92
C GLU A 63 -0.95 14.71 6.57
N GLU A 64 -0.92 14.13 7.77
CA GLU A 64 -2.11 13.81 8.55
C GLU A 64 -2.84 15.09 8.98
N ALA A 65 -2.11 16.08 9.51
CA ALA A 65 -2.69 17.37 9.89
C ALA A 65 -3.29 18.12 8.69
N LEU A 66 -2.66 18.06 7.51
CA LEU A 66 -3.19 18.66 6.30
C LEU A 66 -4.52 18.02 5.88
N LEU A 67 -4.60 16.69 5.94
CA LEU A 67 -5.84 15.96 5.64
C LEU A 67 -6.95 16.24 6.65
N ASP A 68 -6.62 16.29 7.94
CA ASP A 68 -7.58 16.61 8.99
C ASP A 68 -8.15 18.03 8.81
N ASN A 69 -7.29 19.02 8.61
CA ASN A 69 -7.70 20.41 8.34
C ASN A 69 -8.60 20.49 7.09
N TYR A 70 -8.24 19.79 6.01
CA TYR A 70 -9.05 19.75 4.81
C TYR A 70 -10.44 19.13 5.08
N ARG A 71 -10.49 17.99 5.79
CA ARG A 71 -11.73 17.30 6.17
C ARG A 71 -12.60 18.10 7.13
N ASN A 72 -12.04 18.99 7.94
CA ASN A 72 -12.82 19.81 8.89
C ASN A 72 -13.10 21.24 8.41
N SER A 73 -12.59 21.64 7.25
CA SER A 73 -12.87 22.95 6.64
C SER A 73 -14.19 23.00 5.85
N SER A 74 -14.71 24.21 5.60
CA SER A 74 -15.89 24.45 4.77
C SER A 74 -15.63 24.08 3.30
N GLU A 75 -16.70 23.90 2.52
CA GLU A 75 -16.59 23.59 1.09
C GLU A 75 -15.81 24.65 0.30
N ASP A 76 -15.99 25.94 0.62
CA ASP A 76 -15.24 27.03 -0.01
C ASP A 76 -13.74 26.94 0.30
N SER A 77 -13.38 26.66 1.56
CA SER A 77 -11.98 26.45 1.96
C SER A 77 -11.37 25.22 1.28
N ARG A 78 -12.10 24.10 1.21
CA ARG A 78 -11.65 22.90 0.48
C ARG A 78 -11.40 23.19 -0.99
N ARG A 79 -12.28 23.97 -1.64
CA ARG A 79 -12.11 24.37 -3.04
C ARG A 79 -10.82 25.15 -3.24
N ILE A 80 -10.58 26.18 -2.43
CA ILE A 80 -9.36 27.00 -2.50
C ILE A 80 -8.11 26.14 -2.29
N LEU A 81 -8.15 25.23 -1.31
CA LEU A 81 -7.04 24.30 -1.03
C LEU A 81 -6.74 23.39 -2.23
N ARG A 82 -7.77 22.85 -2.91
CA ARG A 82 -7.60 22.05 -4.14
C ARG A 82 -6.99 22.86 -5.28
N GLU A 83 -7.47 24.08 -5.52
CA GLU A 83 -6.96 24.94 -6.59
C GLU A 83 -5.50 25.34 -6.34
N THR A 84 -5.20 25.76 -5.10
CA THR A 84 -3.86 26.17 -4.68
C THR A 84 -2.87 25.01 -4.74
N SER A 85 -3.23 23.84 -4.20
CA SER A 85 -2.38 22.65 -4.26
C SER A 85 -2.10 22.20 -5.70
N ALA A 86 -3.11 22.23 -6.58
CA ALA A 86 -2.94 21.91 -7.99
C ALA A 86 -2.00 22.89 -8.72
N ALA A 87 -2.15 24.19 -8.47
CA ALA A 87 -1.28 25.22 -9.05
C ALA A 87 0.19 25.05 -8.61
N LEU A 88 0.42 24.82 -7.31
CA LEU A 88 1.76 24.60 -6.75
C LEU A 88 2.40 23.32 -7.27
N ALA A 89 1.63 22.25 -7.47
CA ALA A 89 2.12 20.98 -8.03
C ALA A 89 2.60 21.15 -9.48
N GLN A 90 1.84 21.88 -10.31
CA GLN A 90 2.19 22.13 -11.71
C GLN A 90 3.43 23.03 -11.88
N HIS A 91 3.66 23.96 -10.95
CA HIS A 91 4.79 24.88 -11.01
C HIS A 91 6.16 24.17 -10.96
N LYS A 92 6.26 23.01 -10.29
CA LYS A 92 7.50 22.21 -10.24
C LYS A 92 7.89 21.56 -11.58
N GLY A 93 6.97 21.45 -12.54
CA GLY A 93 7.19 20.77 -13.83
C GLY A 93 7.75 21.64 -14.95
N ARG A 94 7.80 22.97 -14.79
CA ARG A 94 8.18 23.90 -15.87
C ARG A 94 9.69 24.19 -15.86
N LYS A 95 10.51 23.16 -16.13
CA LYS A 95 11.94 23.40 -16.44
C LYS A 95 12.03 24.28 -17.69
N LYS A 96 12.69 25.44 -17.54
CA LYS A 96 13.08 26.37 -18.62
C LYS A 96 13.63 25.59 -19.83
N LYS A 97 12.93 25.63 -20.96
CA LYS A 97 13.58 25.59 -22.27
C LYS A 97 14.06 27.01 -22.54
N THR A 98 15.36 27.23 -22.40
CA THR A 98 16.05 28.47 -22.77
C THR A 98 17.18 28.06 -23.70
N GLY A 99 17.22 28.68 -24.88
CA GLY A 99 18.28 28.53 -25.89
C GLY A 99 17.86 27.62 -27.03
#